data_AF-A0A9E3A2R4-F1
#
_entry.id   AF-A0A9E3A2R4-F1
#
_cell.length_a   1.000
_cell.length_b   1.000
_cell.length_c   1.000
_cell.angle_alpha   90.00
_cell.angle_beta   90.00
_cell.angle_gamma   90.00
#
_symmetry.space_group_name_H-M   'P 1'
#
loop_
_entity.id
_entity.type
_entity.pdbx_description
1 polymer ?
#
loop_
_entity_poly.entity_id
_entity_poly.type
_entity_poly.pdbx_seq_one_letter_code
_entity_poly.pdbx_strand_id
1 'polypeptide(L)'
;MVVAACQSAVVPAPGKLRPWTIATRDAEPAEARAAVYTLRGRRLIFIAARHENRTDSPTFRLIDEAYALFHVDALLLEGPPHSRGPDYERLLKWAEAERDVNGFVEGGEAVPAIRGAVAQRAKVWGGEPDDTDIRDRVLARGFSAQDLVGFYTLRSVPQWIRERKIDGAGDPRVEPLVTAELARSRARLAVSETVLPGYDAWLEWYAQANHKAFGVAFDPEETGPLADGGYRSHQIAEAISRARDEFLLDITARHLNAGESVMVVFGASHFTIVQPALDAMLGQPCYVGSELKSAAAQCAPAGTSPAR
;
A
#
# COMPACT_ATOMS: atom_id res chain seq x y z
N MET A 1 -42.71 -2.26 -17.56
CA MET A 1 -42.45 -2.14 -16.11
C MET A 1 -41.17 -2.93 -15.83
N VAL A 2 -40.01 -2.26 -15.82
CA VAL A 2 -38.71 -2.91 -15.57
C VAL A 2 -38.59 -3.02 -14.06
N VAL A 3 -38.64 -4.24 -13.53
CA VAL A 3 -38.32 -4.49 -12.12
C VAL A 3 -36.85 -4.15 -11.96
N ALA A 4 -36.55 -3.02 -11.31
CA ALA A 4 -35.18 -2.67 -10.96
C ALA A 4 -34.67 -3.78 -10.05
N ALA A 5 -33.83 -4.67 -10.61
CA ALA A 5 -33.14 -5.66 -9.82
C ALA A 5 -32.35 -4.91 -8.75
N CYS A 6 -32.66 -5.15 -7.47
CA CYS A 6 -31.89 -4.62 -6.36
C CYS A 6 -30.44 -5.09 -6.52
N GLN A 7 -29.60 -4.20 -6.99
CA GLN A 7 -28.19 -4.47 -7.19
C GLN A 7 -27.51 -4.48 -5.82
N SER A 8 -26.96 -5.62 -5.42
CA SER A 8 -26.28 -5.80 -4.12
C SER A 8 -25.10 -4.83 -3.99
N ALA A 9 -24.87 -4.24 -2.84
CA ALA A 9 -23.64 -3.45 -2.61
C ALA A 9 -22.39 -4.34 -2.76
N VAL A 10 -21.27 -3.75 -3.19
CA VAL A 10 -19.94 -4.37 -3.08
C VAL A 10 -19.61 -4.46 -1.60
N VAL A 11 -19.34 -5.67 -1.13
CA VAL A 11 -18.99 -5.95 0.27
C VAL A 11 -17.52 -6.34 0.33
N PRO A 12 -16.67 -5.64 1.13
CA PRO A 12 -15.28 -6.04 1.33
C PRO A 12 -15.14 -7.50 1.76
N ALA A 13 -14.11 -8.19 1.27
CA ALA A 13 -13.84 -9.59 1.57
C ALA A 13 -12.48 -9.79 2.30
N PRO A 14 -12.25 -9.15 3.47
CA PRO A 14 -10.95 -9.18 4.15
C PRO A 14 -10.51 -10.60 4.57
N GLY A 15 -11.45 -11.52 4.77
CA GLY A 15 -11.18 -12.94 5.04
C GLY A 15 -10.56 -13.70 3.86
N LYS A 16 -10.45 -13.09 2.68
CA LYS A 16 -9.84 -13.66 1.47
C LYS A 16 -8.45 -13.09 1.17
N LEU A 17 -7.93 -12.17 1.98
CA LEU A 17 -6.56 -11.69 1.84
C LEU A 17 -5.58 -12.86 1.93
N ARG A 18 -4.62 -12.88 1.00
CA ARG A 18 -3.54 -13.88 1.00
C ARG A 18 -2.45 -13.48 1.99
N PRO A 19 -1.97 -14.38 2.86
CA PRO A 19 -0.83 -14.07 3.72
C PRO A 19 0.45 -13.87 2.87
N TRP A 20 1.27 -12.91 3.29
CA TRP A 20 2.58 -12.67 2.68
C TRP A 20 3.61 -13.65 3.28
N THR A 21 3.79 -14.78 2.63
CA THR A 21 4.77 -15.82 3.01
C THR A 21 5.99 -15.78 2.11
N ILE A 22 7.03 -16.55 2.44
CA ILE A 22 8.17 -16.78 1.54
C ILE A 22 7.67 -17.29 0.18
N ALA A 23 6.76 -18.27 0.17
CA ALA A 23 6.20 -18.80 -1.06
C ALA A 23 5.40 -17.75 -1.87
N THR A 24 4.64 -16.88 -1.20
CA THR A 24 3.91 -15.79 -1.87
C THR A 24 4.87 -14.76 -2.45
N ARG A 25 5.92 -14.37 -1.72
CA ARG A 25 6.96 -13.44 -2.16
C ARG A 25 7.70 -13.99 -3.38
N ASP A 26 8.14 -15.24 -3.32
CA ASP A 26 8.92 -15.86 -4.39
C ASP A 26 8.08 -16.12 -5.66
N ALA A 27 6.74 -16.22 -5.52
CA ALA A 27 5.80 -16.32 -6.62
C ALA A 27 5.31 -14.95 -7.15
N GLU A 28 5.73 -13.83 -6.54
CA GLU A 28 5.36 -12.50 -7.01
C GLU A 28 5.97 -12.25 -8.40
N PRO A 29 5.18 -11.86 -9.41
CA PRO A 29 5.72 -11.58 -10.74
C PRO A 29 6.72 -10.42 -10.69
N ALA A 30 7.92 -10.60 -11.24
CA ALA A 30 8.99 -9.59 -11.20
C ALA A 30 8.61 -8.25 -11.85
N GLU A 31 7.73 -8.27 -12.85
CA GLU A 31 7.33 -7.09 -13.62
C GLU A 31 6.12 -6.37 -13.01
N ALA A 32 6.02 -5.06 -13.25
CA ALA A 32 4.81 -4.30 -12.97
C ALA A 32 3.64 -4.84 -13.81
N ARG A 33 2.43 -4.84 -13.25
CA ARG A 33 1.23 -5.34 -13.93
C ARG A 33 0.01 -4.53 -13.55
N ALA A 34 -1.00 -4.56 -14.41
CA ALA A 34 -2.32 -4.03 -14.11
C ALA A 34 -3.35 -5.16 -14.06
N ALA A 35 -4.37 -5.00 -13.22
CA ALA A 35 -5.59 -5.80 -13.26
C ALA A 35 -6.81 -4.89 -13.42
N VAL A 36 -7.71 -5.25 -14.32
CA VAL A 36 -8.93 -4.49 -14.59
C VAL A 36 -10.15 -5.35 -14.28
N TYR A 37 -11.01 -4.83 -13.41
CA TYR A 37 -12.30 -5.43 -13.08
C TYR A 37 -13.41 -4.54 -13.64
N THR A 38 -14.49 -5.15 -14.10
CA THR A 38 -15.68 -4.42 -14.56
C THR A 38 -16.87 -4.78 -13.68
N LEU A 39 -17.52 -3.76 -13.12
CA LEU A 39 -18.72 -3.91 -12.32
C LEU A 39 -19.72 -2.85 -12.74
N ARG A 40 -20.84 -3.25 -13.34
CA ARG A 40 -21.98 -2.35 -13.66
C ARG A 40 -21.58 -1.14 -14.52
N GLY A 41 -20.68 -1.37 -15.48
CA GLY A 41 -20.15 -0.30 -16.34
C GLY A 41 -19.10 0.59 -15.68
N ARG A 42 -18.80 0.38 -14.39
CA ARG A 42 -17.67 0.98 -13.68
C ARG A 42 -16.48 0.03 -13.67
N ARG A 43 -15.31 0.59 -13.39
CA ARG A 43 -14.05 -0.17 -13.40
C ARG A 43 -13.29 0.01 -12.10
N LEU A 44 -12.62 -1.06 -11.68
CA LEU A 44 -11.46 -0.97 -10.79
C LEU A 44 -10.23 -1.28 -11.64
N ILE A 45 -9.27 -0.37 -11.66
CA ILE A 45 -7.97 -0.54 -12.30
C ILE A 45 -6.93 -0.57 -11.19
N PHE A 46 -6.34 -1.71 -10.94
CA PHE A 46 -5.25 -1.84 -9.96
C PHE A 46 -3.93 -1.87 -10.70
N ILE A 47 -3.09 -0.84 -10.51
CA ILE A 47 -1.72 -0.80 -10.97
C ILE A 47 -0.83 -1.35 -9.84
N ALA A 48 -0.32 -2.56 -10.06
CA ALA A 48 0.60 -3.26 -9.17
C ALA A 48 2.03 -2.77 -9.49
N ALA A 49 2.38 -1.63 -8.90
CA ALA A 49 3.58 -0.86 -9.19
C ALA A 49 4.86 -1.56 -8.75
N ARG A 50 5.93 -1.35 -9.52
CA ARG A 50 7.30 -1.47 -9.03
C ARG A 50 7.74 -0.05 -8.68
N HIS A 51 8.14 0.17 -7.42
CA HIS A 51 8.56 1.50 -6.96
C HIS A 51 9.80 1.93 -7.75
N GLU A 52 9.57 2.78 -8.74
CA GLU A 52 10.52 3.14 -9.78
C GLU A 52 10.47 4.64 -9.98
N ASN A 53 11.61 5.25 -10.25
CA ASN A 53 11.72 6.70 -10.46
C ASN A 53 11.99 7.06 -11.92
N ARG A 54 11.93 6.06 -12.81
CA ARG A 54 12.27 6.18 -14.22
C ARG A 54 11.01 6.33 -15.06
N THR A 55 10.94 7.36 -15.90
CA THR A 55 9.72 7.64 -16.68
C THR A 55 9.51 6.68 -17.84
N ASP A 56 10.55 5.96 -18.26
CA ASP A 56 10.51 4.87 -19.21
C ASP A 56 10.20 3.50 -18.57
N SER A 57 9.91 3.46 -17.26
CA SER A 57 9.62 2.23 -16.55
C SER A 57 8.27 1.61 -16.95
N PRO A 58 8.11 0.27 -16.80
CA PRO A 58 6.83 -0.39 -17.00
C PRO A 58 5.70 0.19 -16.14
N THR A 59 6.00 0.60 -14.89
CA THR A 59 5.02 1.20 -13.98
C THR A 59 4.45 2.51 -14.52
N PHE A 60 5.32 3.43 -14.98
CA PHE A 60 4.90 4.72 -15.54
C PHE A 60 4.05 4.52 -16.79
N ARG A 61 4.48 3.64 -17.69
CA ARG A 61 3.72 3.30 -18.90
C ARG A 61 2.33 2.77 -18.57
N LEU A 62 2.18 1.88 -17.58
CA LEU A 62 0.88 1.35 -17.18
C LEU A 62 -0.07 2.45 -16.65
N ILE A 63 0.45 3.42 -15.90
CA ILE A 63 -0.32 4.56 -15.41
C ILE A 63 -0.81 5.42 -16.58
N ASP A 64 0.08 5.76 -17.50
CA ASP A 64 -0.26 6.55 -18.69
C ASP A 64 -1.29 5.83 -19.57
N GLU A 65 -1.12 4.53 -19.81
CA GLU A 65 -2.07 3.73 -20.58
C GLU A 65 -3.43 3.63 -19.88
N ALA A 66 -3.46 3.51 -18.55
CA ALA A 66 -4.72 3.48 -17.80
C ALA A 66 -5.54 4.76 -18.01
N TYR A 67 -4.91 5.93 -17.92
CA TYR A 67 -5.58 7.20 -18.19
C TYR A 67 -5.89 7.43 -19.68
N ALA A 68 -5.14 6.83 -20.59
CA ALA A 68 -5.46 6.92 -22.02
C ALA A 68 -6.69 6.08 -22.40
N LEU A 69 -6.88 4.93 -21.74
CA LEU A 69 -7.87 3.93 -22.13
C LEU A 69 -9.16 3.97 -21.32
N PHE A 70 -9.09 4.48 -20.09
CA PHE A 70 -10.20 4.45 -19.16
C PHE A 70 -10.48 5.81 -18.55
N HIS A 71 -11.76 6.03 -18.24
CA HIS A 71 -12.17 7.13 -17.38
C HIS A 71 -12.01 6.74 -15.91
N VAL A 72 -11.38 7.61 -15.13
CA VAL A 72 -11.16 7.47 -13.70
C VAL A 72 -11.91 8.58 -12.97
N ASP A 73 -12.73 8.20 -11.99
CA ASP A 73 -13.46 9.13 -11.11
C ASP A 73 -12.67 9.39 -9.82
N ALA A 74 -11.95 8.38 -9.32
CA ALA A 74 -11.13 8.45 -8.11
C ALA A 74 -9.80 7.69 -8.26
N LEU A 75 -8.71 8.31 -7.82
CA LEU A 75 -7.39 7.70 -7.62
C LEU A 75 -7.17 7.42 -6.14
N LEU A 76 -6.80 6.18 -5.79
CA LEU A 76 -6.31 5.78 -4.47
C LEU A 76 -4.81 5.54 -4.56
N LEU A 77 -4.03 6.33 -3.83
CA LEU A 77 -2.56 6.34 -3.92
C LEU A 77 -1.90 5.80 -2.65
N GLU A 78 -0.92 4.91 -2.80
CA GLU A 78 -0.09 4.45 -1.68
C GLU A 78 0.71 5.60 -1.03
N GLY A 79 0.83 5.59 0.29
CA GLY A 79 1.65 6.52 1.07
C GLY A 79 0.86 7.55 1.88
N PRO A 80 0.13 8.51 1.25
CA PRO A 80 -0.66 9.48 1.99
C PRO A 80 -1.85 8.85 2.72
N PRO A 81 -2.19 9.30 3.94
CA PRO A 81 -3.36 8.82 4.66
C PRO A 81 -4.66 9.33 4.05
N HIS A 82 -5.65 8.46 3.97
CA HIS A 82 -6.97 8.73 3.42
C HIS A 82 -7.75 9.82 4.20
N SER A 83 -7.48 9.94 5.50
CA SER A 83 -8.09 10.93 6.40
C SER A 83 -7.82 12.38 6.00
N ARG A 84 -6.83 12.63 5.13
CA ARG A 84 -6.55 13.96 4.55
C ARG A 84 -7.62 14.43 3.57
N GLY A 85 -8.56 13.56 3.22
CA GLY A 85 -9.64 13.86 2.28
C GLY A 85 -9.18 13.82 0.82
N PRO A 86 -10.10 14.13 -0.11
CA PRO A 86 -9.77 14.25 -1.51
C PRO A 86 -8.91 15.50 -1.75
N ASP A 87 -8.05 15.41 -2.76
CA ASP A 87 -7.33 16.55 -3.34
C ASP A 87 -6.52 17.33 -2.30
N TYR A 88 -5.88 16.60 -1.36
CA TYR A 88 -5.07 17.18 -0.30
C TYR A 88 -4.03 18.14 -0.88
N GLU A 89 -4.19 19.44 -0.61
CA GLU A 89 -3.48 20.51 -1.30
C GLU A 89 -1.97 20.35 -1.32
N ARG A 90 -1.38 19.90 -0.19
CA ARG A 90 0.05 19.67 -0.09
C ARG A 90 0.54 18.56 -1.03
N LEU A 91 -0.24 17.50 -1.19
CA LEU A 91 0.07 16.40 -2.10
C LEU A 91 0.04 16.87 -3.56
N LEU A 92 -1.00 17.63 -3.93
CA LEU A 92 -1.12 18.17 -5.28
C LEU A 92 -0.01 19.17 -5.61
N LYS A 93 0.30 20.10 -4.71
CA LYS A 93 1.39 21.06 -4.86
C LYS A 93 2.75 20.36 -4.96
N TRP A 94 2.96 19.31 -4.17
CA TRP A 94 4.17 18.50 -4.26
C TRP A 94 4.30 17.88 -5.66
N ALA A 95 3.28 17.17 -6.15
CA ALA A 95 3.30 16.54 -7.47
C ALA A 95 3.43 17.55 -8.63
N GLU A 96 2.90 18.77 -8.46
CA GLU A 96 3.07 19.88 -9.43
C GLU A 96 4.51 20.42 -9.44
N ALA A 97 5.16 20.50 -8.27
CA ALA A 97 6.51 21.00 -8.12
C ALA A 97 7.58 20.03 -8.65
N GLU A 98 7.29 18.72 -8.65
CA GLU A 98 8.19 17.68 -9.17
C GLU A 98 8.58 17.95 -10.64
N ARG A 99 9.80 17.59 -11.01
CA ARG A 99 10.34 17.81 -12.36
C ARG A 99 10.89 16.50 -12.89
N ASP A 100 10.61 16.23 -14.17
CA ASP A 100 11.35 15.20 -14.90
C ASP A 100 12.73 15.77 -15.26
N VAL A 101 13.78 15.13 -14.76
CA VAL A 101 15.16 15.44 -15.11
C VAL A 101 15.79 14.21 -15.77
N ASN A 102 15.89 14.24 -17.10
CA ASN A 102 16.48 13.16 -17.91
C ASN A 102 15.79 11.79 -17.74
N GLY A 103 14.46 11.79 -17.70
CA GLY A 103 13.63 10.60 -17.52
C GLY A 103 13.62 10.10 -16.08
N PHE A 104 13.85 10.98 -15.11
CA PHE A 104 13.84 10.67 -13.69
C PHE A 104 12.92 11.63 -12.94
N VAL A 105 12.05 11.08 -12.10
CA VAL A 105 11.14 11.82 -11.22
C VAL A 105 11.34 11.32 -9.79
N GLU A 106 11.73 12.21 -8.88
CA GLU A 106 12.07 11.84 -7.50
C GLU A 106 10.87 11.25 -6.75
N GLY A 107 9.68 11.81 -6.97
CA GLY A 107 8.44 11.30 -6.43
C GLY A 107 7.92 9.98 -7.02
N GLY A 108 8.66 9.35 -7.94
CA GLY A 108 8.32 8.05 -8.51
C GLY A 108 6.97 8.01 -9.20
N GLU A 109 6.33 6.84 -9.18
CA GLU A 109 5.06 6.55 -9.85
C GLU A 109 3.87 7.36 -9.30
N ALA A 110 3.98 7.92 -8.09
CA ALA A 110 2.93 8.74 -7.52
C ALA A 110 2.70 10.03 -8.33
N VAL A 111 3.76 10.61 -8.90
CA VAL A 111 3.68 11.87 -9.65
C VAL A 111 2.85 11.74 -10.93
N PRO A 112 3.13 10.81 -11.88
CA PRO A 112 2.28 10.65 -13.07
C PRO A 112 0.85 10.21 -12.69
N ALA A 113 0.67 9.40 -11.64
CA ALA A 113 -0.66 9.02 -11.16
C ALA A 113 -1.48 10.25 -10.77
N ILE A 114 -0.94 11.12 -9.91
CA ILE A 114 -1.62 12.36 -9.47
C ILE A 114 -1.89 13.29 -10.66
N ARG A 115 -0.91 13.48 -11.56
CA ARG A 115 -1.08 14.37 -12.72
C ARG A 115 -2.15 13.88 -13.68
N GLY A 116 -2.20 12.57 -13.94
CA GLY A 116 -3.24 11.98 -14.78
C GLY A 116 -4.63 12.09 -14.15
N ALA A 117 -4.75 11.91 -12.82
CA ALA A 117 -6.01 12.12 -12.11
C ALA A 117 -6.51 13.56 -12.28
N VAL A 118 -5.63 14.54 -12.03
CA VAL A 118 -5.94 15.97 -12.19
C VAL A 118 -6.35 16.28 -13.63
N ALA A 119 -5.64 15.74 -14.63
CA ALA A 119 -5.97 15.94 -16.04
C ALA A 119 -7.35 15.39 -16.42
N GLN A 120 -7.76 14.26 -15.82
CA GLN A 120 -9.09 13.69 -15.98
C GLN A 120 -10.16 14.30 -15.04
N ARG A 121 -9.79 15.22 -14.14
CA ARG A 121 -10.65 15.74 -13.07
C ARG A 121 -11.14 14.65 -12.11
N ALA A 122 -10.37 13.58 -11.95
CA ALA A 122 -10.56 12.57 -10.93
C ALA A 122 -10.13 13.11 -9.56
N LYS A 123 -10.79 12.66 -8.49
CA LYS A 123 -10.37 13.00 -7.12
C LYS A 123 -9.15 12.18 -6.71
N VAL A 124 -8.16 12.83 -6.11
CA VAL A 124 -6.95 12.16 -5.58
C VAL A 124 -7.12 11.89 -4.10
N TRP A 125 -7.08 10.63 -3.69
CA TRP A 125 -7.15 10.22 -2.30
C TRP A 125 -5.87 9.51 -1.86
N GLY A 126 -5.51 9.71 -0.60
CA GLY A 126 -4.62 8.77 0.09
C GLY A 126 -5.29 7.40 0.22
N GLY A 127 -4.53 6.34 0.00
CA GLY A 127 -4.98 4.96 0.14
C GLY A 127 -4.63 4.33 1.50
N GLU A 128 -3.83 5.02 2.33
CA GLU A 128 -3.38 4.48 3.61
C GLU A 128 -4.34 4.80 4.76
N PRO A 129 -4.48 3.91 5.75
CA PRO A 129 -5.08 4.25 7.03
C PRO A 129 -4.19 5.21 7.84
N ASP A 130 -4.77 5.89 8.83
CA ASP A 130 -3.99 6.58 9.85
C ASP A 130 -3.27 5.57 10.77
N ASP A 131 -2.17 5.98 11.41
CA ASP A 131 -1.45 5.11 12.35
C ASP A 131 -2.32 4.66 13.54
N THR A 132 -3.29 5.49 13.96
CA THR A 132 -4.25 5.11 15.02
C THR A 132 -5.21 4.02 14.55
N ASP A 133 -5.62 4.02 13.28
CA ASP A 133 -6.45 2.96 12.72
C ASP A 133 -5.67 1.65 12.59
N ILE A 134 -4.39 1.72 12.17
CA ILE A 134 -3.48 0.58 12.17
C ILE A 134 -3.34 0.03 13.58
N ARG A 135 -3.09 0.89 14.57
CA ARG A 135 -2.98 0.50 15.98
C ARG A 135 -4.23 -0.27 16.41
N ASP A 136 -5.41 0.31 16.23
CA ASP A 136 -6.65 -0.28 16.75
C ASP A 136 -6.93 -1.64 16.09
N ARG A 137 -6.69 -1.77 14.78
CA ARG A 137 -6.82 -3.04 14.05
C ARG A 137 -5.81 -4.09 14.51
N VAL A 138 -4.57 -3.70 14.77
CA VAL A 138 -3.51 -4.63 15.21
C VAL A 138 -3.71 -5.06 16.68
N LEU A 139 -4.11 -4.14 17.56
CA LEU A 139 -4.46 -4.47 18.95
C LEU A 139 -5.66 -5.43 19.02
N ALA A 140 -6.67 -5.25 18.16
CA ALA A 140 -7.81 -6.16 18.07
C ALA A 140 -7.43 -7.60 17.67
N ARG A 141 -6.22 -7.81 17.13
CA ARG A 141 -5.65 -9.12 16.81
C ARG A 141 -4.76 -9.70 17.91
N GLY A 142 -4.72 -9.06 19.08
CA GLY A 142 -4.00 -9.55 20.27
C GLY A 142 -2.55 -9.10 20.38
N PHE A 143 -2.06 -8.23 19.49
CA PHE A 143 -0.76 -7.58 19.67
C PHE A 143 -0.84 -6.49 20.73
N SER A 144 0.28 -6.16 21.34
CA SER A 144 0.36 -5.11 22.36
C SER A 144 0.74 -3.75 21.76
N ALA A 145 0.49 -2.66 22.50
CA ALA A 145 1.01 -1.34 22.13
C ALA A 145 2.55 -1.32 22.11
N GLN A 146 3.17 -2.12 22.97
CA GLN A 146 4.62 -2.32 23.01
C GLN A 146 5.14 -2.97 21.72
N ASP A 147 4.44 -3.99 21.19
CA ASP A 147 4.77 -4.61 19.90
C ASP A 147 4.77 -3.58 18.76
N LEU A 148 3.73 -2.72 18.70
CA LEU A 148 3.62 -1.69 17.67
C LEU A 148 4.71 -0.63 17.77
N VAL A 149 4.93 -0.05 18.96
CA VAL A 149 5.97 0.97 19.17
C VAL A 149 7.36 0.39 18.91
N GLY A 150 7.61 -0.83 19.40
CA GLY A 150 8.87 -1.54 19.21
C GLY A 150 9.15 -1.78 17.74
N PHE A 151 8.16 -2.29 17.00
CA PHE A 151 8.29 -2.58 15.58
C PHE A 151 8.40 -1.33 14.72
N TYR A 152 7.60 -0.28 14.97
CA TYR A 152 7.71 0.99 14.24
C TYR A 152 9.10 1.63 14.40
N THR A 153 9.72 1.43 15.56
CA THR A 153 11.10 1.85 15.78
C THR A 153 12.09 0.96 15.02
N LEU A 154 11.93 -0.37 15.10
CA LEU A 154 12.80 -1.33 14.41
C LEU A 154 12.80 -1.14 12.87
N ARG A 155 11.63 -0.95 12.25
CA ARG A 155 11.50 -0.75 10.78
C ARG A 155 12.20 0.50 10.25
N SER A 156 12.59 1.43 11.13
CA SER A 156 13.35 2.62 10.74
C SER A 156 14.85 2.35 10.57
N VAL A 157 15.38 1.28 11.19
CA VAL A 157 16.81 0.95 11.16
C VAL A 157 17.32 0.71 9.73
N PRO A 158 16.67 -0.10 8.85
CA PRO A 158 17.11 -0.25 7.47
C PRO A 158 17.16 1.07 6.70
N GLN A 159 16.22 1.99 6.97
CA GLN A 159 16.21 3.30 6.33
C GLN A 159 17.40 4.16 6.79
N TRP A 160 17.73 4.15 8.08
CA TRP A 160 18.89 4.88 8.59
C TRP A 160 20.21 4.39 8.00
N ILE A 161 20.33 3.08 7.74
CA ILE A 161 21.48 2.49 7.04
C ILE A 161 21.53 2.99 5.59
N ARG A 162 20.41 2.93 4.85
CA ARG A 162 20.34 3.43 3.46
C ARG A 162 20.67 4.91 3.34
N GLU A 163 20.21 5.71 4.29
CA GLU A 163 20.48 7.15 4.38
C GLU A 163 21.86 7.49 4.96
N ARG A 164 22.66 6.47 5.33
CA ARG A 164 24.00 6.63 5.94
C ARG A 164 24.00 7.45 7.23
N LYS A 165 22.90 7.42 7.98
CA LYS A 165 22.82 7.98 9.34
C LYS A 165 23.64 7.13 10.31
N ILE A 166 23.72 5.83 10.04
CA ILE A 166 24.49 4.80 10.74
C ILE A 166 25.13 3.86 9.73
N ASP A 167 26.24 3.22 10.10
CA ASP A 167 26.93 2.25 9.22
C ASP A 167 26.31 0.85 9.32
N GLY A 168 25.58 0.59 10.42
CA GLY A 168 24.89 -0.65 10.70
C GLY A 168 24.22 -0.60 12.08
N ALA A 169 23.52 -1.66 12.46
CA ALA A 169 22.79 -1.72 13.73
C ALA A 169 23.68 -1.78 14.99
N GLY A 170 24.97 -2.08 14.85
CA GLY A 170 25.94 -2.01 15.94
C GLY A 170 26.56 -0.63 16.17
N ASP A 171 26.15 0.39 15.41
CA ASP A 171 26.71 1.73 15.46
C ASP A 171 26.29 2.47 16.75
N PRO A 172 27.21 3.15 17.47
CA PRO A 172 26.87 3.90 18.68
C PRO A 172 25.85 5.03 18.46
N ARG A 173 25.68 5.49 17.21
CA ARG A 173 24.66 6.48 16.83
C ARG A 173 23.24 5.91 16.82
N VAL A 174 23.05 4.59 16.96
CA VAL A 174 21.71 3.97 16.93
C VAL A 174 20.86 4.37 18.14
N GLU A 175 21.44 4.38 19.34
CA GLU A 175 20.71 4.70 20.58
C GLU A 175 19.94 6.04 20.53
N PRO A 176 20.55 7.18 20.17
CA PRO A 176 19.81 8.44 20.07
C PRO A 176 18.74 8.42 18.97
N LEU A 177 18.96 7.67 17.88
CA LEU A 177 17.96 7.53 16.80
C LEU A 177 16.75 6.71 17.26
N VAL A 178 16.99 5.58 17.94
CA VAL A 178 15.94 4.74 18.54
C VAL A 178 15.16 5.53 19.58
N THR A 179 15.84 6.25 20.48
CA THR A 179 15.17 7.08 21.49
C THR A 179 14.26 8.12 20.85
N ALA A 180 14.72 8.79 19.80
CA ALA A 180 13.90 9.77 19.08
C ALA A 180 12.72 9.12 18.33
N GLU A 181 12.93 7.94 17.74
CA GLU A 181 11.89 7.21 17.00
C GLU A 181 10.83 6.60 17.92
N LEU A 182 11.21 6.15 19.13
CA LEU A 182 10.27 5.71 20.17
C LEU A 182 9.28 6.83 20.52
N ALA A 183 9.77 8.05 20.74
CA ALA A 183 8.93 9.21 21.02
C ALA A 183 7.99 9.52 19.84
N ARG A 184 8.51 9.53 18.60
CA ARG A 184 7.70 9.74 17.39
C ARG A 184 6.64 8.66 17.22
N SER A 185 7.00 7.40 17.40
CA SER A 185 6.11 6.24 17.25
C SER A 185 4.98 6.29 18.27
N ARG A 186 5.27 6.59 19.54
CA ARG A 186 4.24 6.77 20.56
C ARG A 186 3.26 7.89 20.22
N ALA A 187 3.78 9.04 19.78
CA ALA A 187 2.95 10.18 19.41
C ALA A 187 2.04 9.86 18.21
N ARG A 188 2.59 9.27 17.14
CA ARG A 188 1.82 8.88 15.94
C ARG A 188 0.75 7.83 16.23
N LEU A 189 1.10 6.84 17.04
CA LEU A 189 0.19 5.79 17.48
C LEU A 189 -0.75 6.28 18.60
N ALA A 190 -0.60 7.49 19.13
CA ALA A 190 -1.35 8.01 20.27
C ALA A 190 -1.42 7.02 21.46
N VAL A 191 -0.27 6.48 21.87
CA VAL A 191 -0.14 5.57 23.02
C VAL A 191 0.64 6.24 24.16
N SER A 192 0.49 5.70 25.38
CA SER A 192 1.14 6.24 26.59
C SER A 192 2.66 6.36 26.44
N GLU A 193 3.24 7.44 26.98
CA GLU A 193 4.69 7.67 27.08
C GLU A 193 5.42 6.56 27.87
N THR A 194 4.69 5.83 28.71
CA THR A 194 5.23 4.70 29.48
C THR A 194 5.44 3.43 28.66
N VAL A 195 4.93 3.35 27.42
CA VAL A 195 5.14 2.21 26.54
C VAL A 195 6.54 2.31 25.91
N LEU A 196 7.43 1.37 26.28
CA LEU A 196 8.85 1.37 25.87
C LEU A 196 9.54 2.72 26.16
N PRO A 197 9.70 3.09 27.45
CA PRO A 197 10.05 4.46 27.84
C PRO A 197 11.42 4.94 27.32
N GLY A 198 12.32 4.03 26.94
CA GLY A 198 13.64 4.37 26.43
C GLY A 198 14.34 3.20 25.72
N TYR A 199 15.61 3.42 25.39
CA TYR A 199 16.42 2.48 24.60
C TYR A 199 16.55 1.09 25.26
N ASP A 200 16.84 1.03 26.56
CA ASP A 200 17.01 -0.24 27.27
C ASP A 200 15.74 -1.11 27.22
N ALA A 201 14.57 -0.51 27.46
CA ALA A 201 13.29 -1.21 27.36
C ALA A 201 13.01 -1.71 25.93
N TRP A 202 13.46 -0.95 24.92
CA TRP A 202 13.35 -1.37 23.53
C TRP A 202 14.31 -2.52 23.20
N LEU A 203 15.54 -2.52 23.72
CA LEU A 203 16.48 -3.64 23.57
C LEU A 203 15.92 -4.92 24.20
N GLU A 204 15.33 -4.82 25.39
CA GLU A 204 14.67 -5.96 26.05
C GLU A 204 13.50 -6.48 25.21
N TRP A 205 12.65 -5.59 24.69
CA TRP A 205 11.57 -5.97 23.79
C TRP A 205 12.09 -6.68 22.54
N TYR A 206 13.12 -6.13 21.89
CA TYR A 206 13.70 -6.73 20.68
C TYR A 206 14.24 -8.13 20.99
N ALA A 207 14.95 -8.29 22.10
CA ALA A 207 15.50 -9.58 22.51
C ALA A 207 14.41 -10.63 22.79
N GLN A 208 13.31 -10.22 23.41
CA GLN A 208 12.15 -11.08 23.64
C GLN A 208 11.41 -11.42 22.35
N ALA A 209 11.22 -10.45 21.46
CA ALA A 209 10.47 -10.60 20.22
C ALA A 209 11.23 -11.47 19.19
N ASN A 210 12.53 -11.25 19.04
CA ASN A 210 13.32 -11.85 17.97
C ASN A 210 14.27 -12.94 18.46
N HIS A 211 14.25 -13.27 19.75
CA HIS A 211 15.08 -14.29 20.39
C HIS A 211 16.59 -14.08 20.18
N LYS A 212 17.04 -12.83 20.03
CA LYS A 212 18.44 -12.46 19.87
C LYS A 212 18.70 -11.02 20.30
N ALA A 213 19.94 -10.70 20.67
CA ALA A 213 20.33 -9.33 20.99
C ALA A 213 20.35 -8.45 19.72
N PHE A 214 19.93 -7.19 19.86
CA PHE A 214 20.06 -6.19 18.79
C PHE A 214 21.53 -5.77 18.66
N GLY A 215 21.99 -5.55 17.43
CA GLY A 215 23.36 -5.11 17.17
C GLY A 215 23.88 -5.57 15.82
N VAL A 216 25.18 -5.87 15.72
CA VAL A 216 25.87 -6.22 14.46
C VAL A 216 25.26 -7.38 13.68
N ALA A 217 24.52 -8.28 14.34
CA ALA A 217 23.84 -9.42 13.74
C ALA A 217 22.38 -9.14 13.35
N PHE A 218 21.95 -7.88 13.38
CA PHE A 218 20.67 -7.45 12.83
C PHE A 218 20.64 -7.68 11.32
N ASP A 219 19.53 -8.24 10.86
CA ASP A 219 19.22 -8.45 9.45
C ASP A 219 18.02 -7.56 9.07
N PRO A 220 18.14 -6.68 8.05
CA PRO A 220 17.01 -5.90 7.56
C PRO A 220 15.74 -6.74 7.27
N GLU A 221 15.89 -8.00 6.87
CA GLU A 221 14.76 -8.91 6.61
C GLU A 221 13.88 -9.12 7.85
N GLU A 222 14.39 -8.93 9.08
CA GLU A 222 13.60 -8.98 10.32
C GLU A 222 12.41 -8.00 10.34
N THR A 223 12.43 -7.00 9.47
CA THR A 223 11.39 -5.97 9.37
C THR A 223 10.33 -6.26 8.30
N GLY A 224 10.49 -7.33 7.52
CA GLY A 224 9.57 -7.71 6.46
C GLY A 224 8.27 -8.36 6.98
N PRO A 225 7.14 -8.25 6.25
CA PRO A 225 5.84 -8.79 6.66
C PRO A 225 5.70 -10.31 6.39
N LEU A 226 6.68 -11.12 6.77
CA LEU A 226 6.67 -12.57 6.50
C LEU A 226 5.80 -13.34 7.51
N ALA A 227 4.61 -13.76 7.08
CA ALA A 227 3.66 -14.51 7.90
C ALA A 227 4.23 -15.84 8.44
N ASP A 228 5.11 -16.48 7.67
CA ASP A 228 5.85 -17.71 8.00
C ASP A 228 7.28 -17.44 8.46
N GLY A 229 7.58 -16.18 8.79
CA GLY A 229 8.88 -15.74 9.26
C GLY A 229 9.22 -16.21 10.68
N GLY A 230 10.52 -16.36 10.96
CA GLY A 230 11.02 -16.88 12.24
C GLY A 230 11.02 -15.87 13.39
N TYR A 231 10.78 -14.59 13.12
CA TYR A 231 10.82 -13.52 14.12
C TYR A 231 9.42 -13.00 14.46
N ARG A 232 9.17 -12.66 15.73
CA ARG A 232 7.89 -12.02 16.10
C ARG A 232 7.71 -10.68 15.39
N SER A 233 8.79 -9.96 15.08
CA SER A 233 8.73 -8.75 14.25
C SER A 233 8.12 -8.99 12.86
N HIS A 234 8.29 -10.18 12.28
CA HIS A 234 7.65 -10.54 11.01
C HIS A 234 6.12 -10.66 11.15
N GLN A 235 5.65 -11.25 12.25
CA GLN A 235 4.23 -11.40 12.55
C GLN A 235 3.57 -10.05 12.82
N ILE A 236 4.26 -9.14 13.51
CA ILE A 236 3.80 -7.77 13.73
C ILE A 236 3.71 -7.02 12.40
N ALA A 237 4.74 -7.14 11.55
CA ALA A 237 4.78 -6.55 10.22
C ALA A 237 3.64 -7.06 9.32
N GLU A 238 3.37 -8.38 9.33
CA GLU A 238 2.24 -8.99 8.62
C GLU A 238 0.91 -8.41 9.10
N ALA A 239 0.72 -8.32 10.43
CA ALA A 239 -0.51 -7.80 10.99
C ALA A 239 -0.78 -6.35 10.56
N ILE A 240 0.27 -5.51 10.55
CA ILE A 240 0.22 -4.14 10.06
C ILE A 240 -0.10 -4.11 8.55
N SER A 241 0.62 -4.90 7.74
CA SER A 241 0.37 -4.96 6.29
C SER A 241 -1.06 -5.35 6.00
N ARG A 242 -1.55 -6.41 6.63
CA ARG A 242 -2.92 -6.87 6.50
C ARG A 242 -3.92 -5.80 6.96
N ALA A 243 -3.64 -5.03 8.01
CA ALA A 243 -4.52 -3.93 8.42
C ALA A 243 -4.62 -2.83 7.34
N ARG A 244 -3.51 -2.51 6.66
CA ARG A 244 -3.48 -1.58 5.51
C ARG A 244 -4.29 -2.14 4.33
N ASP A 245 -4.12 -3.42 4.01
CA ASP A 245 -4.82 -4.10 2.92
C ASP A 245 -6.33 -4.20 3.16
N GLU A 246 -6.76 -4.51 4.38
CA GLU A 246 -8.18 -4.51 4.76
C GLU A 246 -8.79 -3.10 4.59
N PHE A 247 -8.06 -2.07 5.02
CA PHE A 247 -8.49 -0.69 4.83
C PHE A 247 -8.60 -0.32 3.35
N LEU A 248 -7.64 -0.72 2.52
CA LEU A 248 -7.66 -0.48 1.07
C LEU A 248 -8.89 -1.13 0.41
N LEU A 249 -9.24 -2.36 0.79
CA LEU A 249 -10.47 -3.02 0.32
C LEU A 249 -11.73 -2.25 0.75
N ASP A 250 -11.77 -1.79 2.00
CA ASP A 250 -12.90 -1.03 2.55
C ASP A 250 -13.15 0.26 1.75
N ILE A 251 -12.08 1.05 1.52
CA ILE A 251 -12.21 2.31 0.76
C ILE A 251 -12.49 2.06 -0.72
N THR A 252 -11.92 1.00 -1.32
CA THR A 252 -12.21 0.63 -2.72
C THR A 252 -13.68 0.27 -2.89
N ALA A 253 -14.24 -0.56 -2.00
CA ALA A 253 -15.66 -0.90 -2.03
C ALA A 253 -16.56 0.34 -1.87
N ARG A 254 -16.17 1.28 -1.00
CA ARG A 254 -16.90 2.54 -0.79
C ARG A 254 -17.00 3.36 -2.07
N HIS A 255 -15.88 3.57 -2.78
CA HIS A 255 -15.86 4.32 -4.04
C HIS A 255 -16.66 3.60 -5.14
N LEU A 256 -16.51 2.29 -5.29
CA LEU A 256 -17.30 1.51 -6.26
C LEU A 256 -18.82 1.56 -5.96
N ASN A 257 -19.21 1.51 -4.69
CA ASN A 257 -20.61 1.65 -4.25
C ASN A 257 -21.15 3.07 -4.46
N ALA A 258 -20.29 4.09 -4.45
CA ALA A 258 -20.64 5.45 -4.84
C ALA A 258 -20.80 5.62 -6.37
N GLY A 259 -20.60 4.54 -7.14
CA GLY A 259 -20.71 4.54 -8.59
C GLY A 259 -19.51 5.14 -9.30
N GLU A 260 -18.34 5.18 -8.64
CA GLU A 260 -17.10 5.71 -9.19
C GLU A 260 -16.28 4.61 -9.88
N SER A 261 -15.55 4.99 -10.93
CA SER A 261 -14.49 4.19 -11.55
C SER A 261 -13.18 4.51 -10.82
N VAL A 262 -12.58 3.49 -10.22
CA VAL A 262 -11.47 3.65 -9.28
C VAL A 262 -10.18 3.18 -9.92
N MET A 263 -9.13 3.97 -9.80
CA MET A 263 -7.77 3.51 -10.03
C MET A 263 -7.02 3.43 -8.71
N VAL A 264 -6.32 2.33 -8.48
CA VAL A 264 -5.47 2.09 -7.30
C VAL A 264 -4.04 1.97 -7.80
N VAL A 265 -3.12 2.77 -7.23
CA VAL A 265 -1.68 2.70 -7.54
C VAL A 265 -0.94 2.37 -6.25
N PHE A 266 -0.57 1.09 -6.12
CA PHE A 266 0.05 0.49 -4.94
C PHE A 266 1.13 -0.50 -5.38
N GLY A 267 2.09 -0.77 -4.50
CA GLY A 267 3.15 -1.74 -4.75
C GLY A 267 2.62 -3.14 -5.11
N ALA A 268 3.40 -3.87 -5.91
CA ALA A 268 3.01 -5.19 -6.42
C ALA A 268 2.69 -6.22 -5.31
N SER A 269 3.30 -6.06 -4.14
CA SER A 269 3.10 -6.93 -2.98
C SER A 269 1.69 -6.80 -2.44
N HIS A 270 1.19 -5.56 -2.30
CA HIS A 270 -0.19 -5.26 -1.94
C HIS A 270 -1.16 -5.92 -2.92
N PHE A 271 -0.95 -5.78 -4.24
CA PHE A 271 -1.82 -6.44 -5.23
C PHE A 271 -1.86 -7.96 -5.03
N THR A 272 -0.72 -8.60 -4.82
CA THR A 272 -0.63 -10.05 -4.60
C THR A 272 -1.39 -10.50 -3.35
N ILE A 273 -1.42 -9.67 -2.30
CA ILE A 273 -2.18 -9.90 -1.07
C ILE A 273 -3.70 -9.69 -1.29
N VAL A 274 -4.08 -8.61 -1.95
CA VAL A 274 -5.50 -8.22 -2.10
C VAL A 274 -6.22 -8.92 -3.25
N GLN A 275 -5.52 -9.44 -4.26
CA GLN A 275 -6.14 -9.99 -5.46
C GLN A 275 -7.23 -11.03 -5.16
N PRO A 276 -7.05 -12.05 -4.29
CA PRO A 276 -8.11 -13.03 -4.05
C PRO A 276 -9.34 -12.42 -3.34
N ALA A 277 -9.16 -11.34 -2.59
CA ALA A 277 -10.27 -10.59 -2.00
C ALA A 277 -11.00 -9.73 -3.04
N LEU A 278 -10.27 -9.08 -3.94
CA LEU A 278 -10.87 -8.36 -5.08
C LEU A 278 -11.66 -9.31 -5.98
N ASP A 279 -11.13 -10.49 -6.28
CA ASP A 279 -11.81 -11.54 -7.04
C ASP A 279 -13.13 -11.97 -6.36
N ALA A 280 -13.13 -12.08 -5.03
CA ALA A 280 -14.34 -12.41 -4.27
C ALA A 280 -15.35 -11.25 -4.23
N MET A 281 -14.87 -10.00 -4.25
CA MET A 281 -15.70 -8.79 -4.23
C MET A 281 -16.34 -8.49 -5.59
N LEU A 282 -15.60 -8.72 -6.68
CA LEU A 282 -15.91 -8.17 -8.01
C LEU A 282 -16.06 -9.26 -9.10
N GLY A 283 -15.73 -10.51 -8.78
CA GLY A 283 -15.51 -11.56 -9.79
C GLY A 283 -14.10 -11.48 -10.36
N GLN A 284 -13.79 -12.37 -11.31
CA GLN A 284 -12.48 -12.39 -11.97
C GLN A 284 -12.23 -11.09 -12.77
N PRO A 285 -10.98 -10.59 -12.81
CA PRO A 285 -10.65 -9.46 -13.65
C PRO A 285 -10.85 -9.82 -15.13
N CYS A 286 -11.34 -8.87 -15.92
CA CYS A 286 -11.43 -9.02 -17.37
C CYS A 286 -10.07 -8.91 -18.06
N TYR A 287 -9.05 -8.41 -17.36
CA TYR A 287 -7.68 -8.30 -17.85
C TYR A 287 -6.67 -8.35 -16.70
N VAL A 288 -5.55 -9.06 -16.91
CA VAL A 288 -4.33 -8.98 -16.08
C VAL A 288 -3.10 -9.03 -16.99
N GLY A 289 -2.17 -8.09 -16.84
CA GLY A 289 -0.91 -8.12 -17.60
C GLY A 289 -0.13 -6.80 -17.55
N SER A 290 0.97 -6.74 -18.31
CA SER A 290 1.92 -5.61 -18.33
C SER A 290 1.67 -4.57 -19.43
N GLU A 291 0.62 -4.73 -20.26
CA GLU A 291 0.23 -3.78 -21.32
C GLU A 291 -1.30 -3.60 -21.44
N LEU A 292 -1.82 -2.43 -21.08
CA LEU A 292 -3.29 -2.22 -20.98
C LEU A 292 -4.00 -2.10 -22.33
N LYS A 293 -3.27 -1.98 -23.45
CA LYS A 293 -3.87 -1.86 -24.79
C LYS A 293 -4.89 -2.96 -25.11
N SER A 294 -4.64 -4.19 -24.67
CA SER A 294 -5.55 -5.32 -24.88
C SER A 294 -6.74 -5.34 -23.91
N ALA A 295 -6.63 -4.65 -22.77
CA ALA A 295 -7.68 -4.58 -21.74
C ALA A 295 -8.94 -3.87 -22.26
N ALA A 296 -8.80 -2.83 -23.09
CA ALA A 296 -9.94 -2.09 -23.62
C ALA A 296 -10.92 -3.00 -24.41
N ALA A 297 -10.39 -3.94 -25.19
CA ALA A 297 -11.20 -4.91 -25.92
C ALA A 297 -11.77 -6.00 -25.01
N GLN A 298 -10.99 -6.51 -24.06
CA GLN A 298 -11.40 -7.59 -23.15
C GLN A 298 -12.42 -7.13 -22.09
N CYS A 299 -12.38 -5.84 -21.73
CA CYS A 299 -13.22 -5.22 -20.71
C CYS A 299 -14.34 -4.34 -21.30
N ALA A 300 -14.71 -4.58 -22.57
CA ALA A 300 -15.84 -3.92 -23.19
C ALA A 300 -17.17 -4.41 -22.58
N PRO A 301 -18.16 -3.53 -22.34
CA PRO A 301 -19.48 -3.95 -21.90
C PRO A 301 -20.10 -4.95 -22.89
N ALA A 302 -20.61 -6.07 -22.39
CA ALA A 302 -21.33 -7.04 -23.22
C ALA A 302 -22.45 -6.33 -23.99
N GLY A 303 -22.37 -6.34 -25.33
CA GLY A 303 -23.36 -5.70 -26.22
C GLY A 303 -22.89 -4.43 -26.93
N THR A 304 -21.70 -3.91 -26.62
CA THR A 304 -21.07 -2.89 -27.48
C THR A 304 -20.34 -3.57 -28.64
N SER A 305 -21.04 -3.82 -29.75
CA SER A 305 -20.35 -4.17 -31.00
C SER A 305 -19.45 -3.00 -31.40
N PRO A 306 -18.18 -3.23 -31.79
CA PRO A 306 -17.36 -2.18 -32.35
C PRO A 306 -18.10 -1.62 -33.57
N ALA A 307 -18.36 -0.31 -33.58
CA ALA A 307 -18.88 0.35 -34.76
C ALA A 307 -17.89 0.07 -35.91
N ARG A 308 -18.37 -0.61 -36.95
CA ARG A 308 -17.59 -0.94 -38.15
C ARG A 308 -17.32 0.31 -38.98
#